data_AF-A0A285T305-F1
#
_entry.id   AF-A0A285T305-F1
#
_cell.length_a   1.000
_cell.length_b   1.000
_cell.length_c   1.000
_cell.angle_alpha   90.00
_cell.angle_beta   90.00
_cell.angle_gamma   90.00
#
_symmetry.space_group_name_H-M   'P 1'
#
loop_
_entity.id
_entity.type
_entity.pdbx_description
1 polymer ?
#
loop_
_entity_poly.entity_id
_entity_poly.type
_entity_poly.pdbx_seq_one_letter_code
_entity_poly.pdbx_strand_id
1 'polypeptide(L)'
;MDAALIEALWQKAGPEDDLGIIGDFAFDPKAKDPDWLLALFAQLPGARRYLITGNPDDPLTQALPWDSVSLLAEVADPATPLPVTPCQYPMMTWNNARKGALHLFGHVHGHWQGSVNSLNLGVDVWDYRPVTIVEAARRATSLPKHEHWKDVKPRARKIAALPGMEVGDVPGRGCVKTRKQGLHGGDFPCFSAWRRQIFFSCGWLPDRPRRRQCCAGSGAGEP
;
A
#
# COMPACT_ATOMS: atom_id res chain seq x y z
N MET A 1 -14.14 -12.09 7.41
CA MET A 1 -13.18 -11.44 6.49
C MET A 1 -11.99 -10.91 7.28
N ASP A 2 -12.24 -10.12 8.31
CA ASP A 2 -11.22 -9.51 9.18
C ASP A 2 -10.21 -10.52 9.75
N ALA A 3 -10.69 -11.65 10.31
CA ALA A 3 -9.81 -12.68 10.87
C ALA A 3 -8.82 -13.27 9.85
N ALA A 4 -9.25 -13.49 8.60
CA ALA A 4 -8.38 -14.03 7.55
C ALA A 4 -7.33 -13.01 7.09
N LEU A 5 -7.69 -11.72 7.07
CA LEU A 5 -6.77 -10.62 6.77
C LEU A 5 -5.72 -10.46 7.87
N ILE A 6 -6.16 -10.50 9.12
CA ILE A 6 -5.28 -10.48 10.30
C ILE A 6 -4.32 -11.67 10.26
N GLU A 7 -4.82 -12.88 10.00
CA GLU A 7 -3.97 -14.07 9.87
C GLU A 7 -2.94 -13.90 8.75
N ALA A 8 -3.35 -13.40 7.58
CA ALA A 8 -2.43 -13.14 6.47
C ALA A 8 -1.36 -12.10 6.83
N LEU A 9 -1.71 -11.09 7.64
CA LEU A 9 -0.75 -10.12 8.19
C LEU A 9 0.25 -10.80 9.13
N TRP A 10 -0.20 -11.66 10.03
CA TRP A 10 0.68 -12.41 10.93
C TRP A 10 1.61 -13.39 10.20
N GLN A 11 1.18 -13.98 9.10
CA GLN A 11 2.02 -14.85 8.28
C GLN A 11 3.12 -14.08 7.52
N LYS A 12 2.94 -12.78 7.32
CA LYS A 12 3.85 -11.95 6.52
C LYS A 12 4.73 -11.04 7.37
N ALA A 13 4.17 -10.36 8.36
CA ALA A 13 4.81 -9.29 9.11
C ALA A 13 5.35 -9.79 10.45
N GLY A 14 6.65 -9.57 10.67
CA GLY A 14 7.32 -9.79 11.94
C GLY A 14 7.40 -8.52 12.80
N PRO A 15 7.82 -8.64 14.06
CA PRO A 15 7.98 -7.50 14.98
C PRO A 15 9.05 -6.49 14.52
N GLU A 16 9.97 -6.93 13.67
CA GLU A 16 11.02 -6.10 13.08
C GLU A 16 10.61 -5.44 11.76
N ASP A 17 9.38 -5.64 11.29
CA ASP A 17 8.87 -5.04 10.05
C ASP A 17 8.15 -3.70 10.32
N ASP A 18 7.93 -2.95 9.24
CA ASP A 18 7.07 -1.76 9.23
C ASP A 18 5.80 -2.12 8.41
N LEU A 19 4.62 -1.98 9.04
CA LEU A 19 3.31 -2.26 8.46
C LEU A 19 2.62 -0.94 8.10
N GLY A 20 2.51 -0.65 6.80
CA GLY A 20 1.77 0.48 6.26
C GLY A 20 0.37 0.09 5.81
N ILE A 21 -0.65 0.71 6.39
CA ILE A 21 -2.04 0.58 5.96
C ILE A 21 -2.37 1.79 5.10
N ILE A 22 -2.62 1.57 3.82
CA ILE A 22 -3.02 2.57 2.83
C ILE A 22 -4.53 2.62 2.79
N GLY A 23 -5.09 3.46 3.65
CA GLY A 23 -6.49 3.84 3.70
C GLY A 23 -7.45 2.73 4.08
N ASP A 24 -8.66 3.17 4.38
CA ASP A 24 -9.85 2.35 4.57
C ASP A 24 -9.62 1.24 5.61
N PHE A 25 -8.98 1.55 6.74
CA PHE A 25 -8.64 0.58 7.78
C PHE A 25 -9.89 -0.11 8.33
N ALA A 26 -10.93 0.68 8.61
CA ALA A 26 -12.21 0.19 9.08
C ALA A 26 -13.35 1.01 8.47
N PHE A 27 -14.34 0.33 7.90
CA PHE A 27 -15.46 0.95 7.22
C PHE A 27 -16.75 0.15 7.49
N ASP A 28 -17.49 0.53 8.53
CA ASP A 28 -18.79 -0.04 8.89
C ASP A 28 -19.39 0.85 10.00
N PRO A 29 -20.71 0.82 10.29
CA PRO A 29 -21.23 1.32 11.56
C PRO A 29 -20.40 0.94 12.80
N LYS A 30 -19.80 -0.26 12.83
CA LYS A 30 -18.88 -0.67 13.91
C LYS A 30 -17.61 0.17 14.02
N ALA A 31 -17.15 0.77 12.93
CA ALA A 31 -16.02 1.69 12.94
C ALA A 31 -16.33 3.00 13.70
N LYS A 32 -17.57 3.20 14.16
CA LYS A 32 -17.95 4.30 15.06
C LYS A 32 -17.86 3.92 16.55
N ASP A 33 -17.55 2.66 16.84
CA ASP A 33 -17.32 2.16 18.19
C ASP A 33 -15.80 2.16 18.50
N PRO A 34 -15.34 3.02 19.42
CA PRO A 34 -13.93 3.11 19.80
C PRO A 34 -13.37 1.81 20.39
N ASP A 35 -14.17 1.07 21.17
CA ASP A 35 -13.71 -0.16 21.83
C ASP A 35 -13.52 -1.26 20.80
N TRP A 36 -14.44 -1.35 19.84
CA TRP A 36 -14.30 -2.27 18.71
C TRP A 36 -13.08 -1.94 17.85
N LEU A 37 -12.85 -0.65 17.52
CA LEU A 37 -11.67 -0.22 16.76
C LEU A 37 -10.36 -0.55 17.49
N LEU A 38 -10.29 -0.30 18.79
CA LEU A 38 -9.14 -0.64 19.62
C LEU A 38 -8.91 -2.15 19.67
N ALA A 39 -9.97 -2.95 19.81
CA ALA A 39 -9.89 -4.40 19.78
C ALA A 39 -9.44 -4.95 18.42
N LEU A 40 -9.87 -4.33 17.31
CA LEU A 40 -9.38 -4.65 15.98
C LEU A 40 -7.89 -4.29 15.82
N PHE A 41 -7.51 -3.09 16.23
CA PHE A 41 -6.13 -2.60 16.15
C PHE A 41 -5.17 -3.45 16.99
N ALA A 42 -5.60 -3.92 18.16
CA ALA A 42 -4.82 -4.79 19.03
C ALA A 42 -4.52 -6.17 18.44
N GLN A 43 -5.26 -6.60 17.41
CA GLN A 43 -5.01 -7.87 16.71
C GLN A 43 -3.95 -7.75 15.62
N LEU A 44 -3.54 -6.53 15.24
CA LEU A 44 -2.46 -6.32 14.27
C LEU A 44 -1.13 -6.90 14.81
N PRO A 45 -0.26 -7.41 13.92
CA PRO A 45 1.04 -7.92 14.32
C PRO A 45 1.86 -6.83 15.02
N GLY A 46 2.78 -7.24 15.91
CA GLY A 46 3.64 -6.37 16.72
C GLY A 46 4.68 -5.54 15.95
N ALA A 47 4.51 -5.40 14.63
CA ALA A 47 5.26 -4.50 13.77
C ALA A 47 4.95 -3.02 14.14
N ARG A 48 5.79 -2.11 13.65
CA ARG A 48 5.44 -0.68 13.68
C ARG A 48 4.32 -0.42 12.68
N ARG A 49 3.33 0.38 13.06
CA ARG A 49 2.07 0.51 12.31
C ARG A 49 1.87 1.94 11.86
N TYR A 50 1.68 2.12 10.57
CA TYR A 50 1.51 3.42 9.93
C TYR A 50 0.19 3.47 9.18
N LEU A 51 -0.54 4.57 9.31
CA LEU A 51 -1.76 4.81 8.55
C LEU A 51 -1.51 5.89 7.49
N ILE A 52 -1.75 5.56 6.23
CA ILE A 52 -1.91 6.52 5.14
C ILE A 52 -3.40 6.71 4.93
N THR A 53 -3.97 7.84 5.37
CA THR A 53 -5.42 7.98 5.55
C THR A 53 -6.20 7.94 4.24
N GLY A 54 -7.33 7.24 4.29
CA GLY A 54 -8.38 7.22 3.28
C GLY A 54 -9.61 8.01 3.68
N ASN A 55 -10.65 7.99 2.83
CA ASN A 55 -11.89 8.72 3.07
C ASN A 55 -12.69 8.23 4.30
N PRO A 56 -12.85 6.92 4.56
CA PRO A 56 -13.65 6.43 5.68
C PRO A 56 -12.89 6.45 7.02
N ASP A 57 -11.57 6.68 6.99
CA ASP A 57 -10.71 6.75 8.18
C ASP A 57 -10.99 8.06 8.93
N ASP A 58 -12.04 8.04 9.75
CA ASP A 58 -12.48 9.18 10.53
C ASP A 58 -11.53 9.50 11.71
N PRO A 59 -11.78 10.58 12.47
CA PRO A 59 -10.91 10.96 13.59
C PRO A 59 -10.74 9.86 14.65
N LEU A 60 -11.74 8.98 14.85
CA LEU A 60 -11.61 7.85 15.80
C LEU A 60 -10.58 6.84 15.30
N THR A 61 -10.66 6.49 14.02
CA THR A 61 -9.71 5.58 13.37
C THR A 61 -8.29 6.14 13.38
N GLN A 62 -8.14 7.44 13.11
CA GLN A 62 -6.85 8.12 13.12
C GLN A 62 -6.27 8.29 14.52
N ALA A 63 -7.10 8.28 15.57
CA ALA A 63 -6.67 8.40 16.96
C ALA A 63 -6.17 7.09 17.58
N LEU A 64 -6.23 5.97 16.84
CA LEU A 64 -5.66 4.71 17.31
C LEU A 64 -4.14 4.81 17.52
N PRO A 65 -3.51 3.89 18.28
CA PRO A 65 -2.07 3.95 18.62
C PRO A 65 -1.10 3.66 17.45
N TRP A 66 -1.23 4.40 16.35
CA TRP A 66 -0.33 4.37 15.19
C TRP A 66 1.03 4.99 15.53
N ASP A 67 2.11 4.45 14.93
CA ASP A 67 3.42 5.09 14.93
C ASP A 67 3.42 6.39 14.10
N SER A 68 2.59 6.45 13.06
CA SER A 68 2.31 7.68 12.32
C SER A 68 1.00 7.61 11.54
N VAL A 69 0.41 8.78 11.31
CA VAL A 69 -0.79 8.97 10.49
C VAL A 69 -0.52 10.11 9.52
N SER A 70 -0.77 9.90 8.22
CA SER A 70 -0.53 10.92 7.19
C SER A 70 -1.42 10.70 5.97
N LEU A 71 -1.69 11.74 5.17
CA LEU A 71 -2.42 11.58 3.89
C LEU A 71 -1.53 11.03 2.76
N LEU A 72 -0.23 11.24 2.89
CA LEU A 72 0.80 10.96 1.91
C LEU A 72 2.12 10.79 2.66
N ALA A 73 2.92 9.78 2.27
CA ALA A 73 4.25 9.59 2.83
C ALA A 73 5.31 9.37 1.74
N GLU A 74 6.57 9.44 2.15
CA GLU A 74 7.72 8.98 1.36
C GLU A 74 8.49 7.94 2.18
N VAL A 75 8.59 6.73 1.63
CA VAL A 75 9.15 5.57 2.30
C VAL A 75 10.41 5.16 1.57
N ALA A 76 11.56 5.24 2.24
CA ALA A 76 12.80 4.69 1.72
C ALA A 76 12.81 3.18 1.98
N ASP A 77 13.07 2.39 0.94
CA ASP A 77 13.20 0.94 1.05
C ASP A 77 14.38 0.46 0.20
N PRO A 78 15.28 -0.40 0.74
CA PRO A 78 16.46 -0.88 0.03
C PRO A 78 16.15 -1.64 -1.26
N ALA A 79 14.92 -2.16 -1.40
CA ALA A 79 14.44 -2.79 -2.62
C ALA A 79 14.39 -1.81 -3.81
N THR A 80 14.28 -0.51 -3.56
CA THR A 80 14.10 0.49 -4.60
C THR A 80 15.13 1.62 -4.50
N PRO A 81 15.69 2.11 -5.62
CA PRO A 81 16.70 3.18 -5.58
C PRO A 81 16.10 4.57 -5.27
N LEU A 82 14.78 4.70 -5.26
CA LEU A 82 14.06 5.94 -5.01
C LEU A 82 12.99 5.69 -3.94
N PRO A 83 12.66 6.70 -3.11
CA PRO A 83 11.57 6.57 -2.15
C PRO A 83 10.25 6.21 -2.85
N VAL A 84 9.48 5.35 -2.18
CA VAL A 84 8.13 4.95 -2.55
C VAL A 84 7.12 5.93 -1.97
N THR A 85 6.09 6.27 -2.74
CA THR A 85 5.04 7.21 -2.33
C THR A 85 3.70 6.49 -2.14
N PRO A 86 3.36 6.05 -0.91
CA PRO A 86 2.03 5.55 -0.63
C PRO A 86 1.01 6.70 -0.46
N CYS A 87 -0.16 6.56 -1.09
CA CYS A 87 -1.34 7.42 -0.92
C CYS A 87 -2.59 6.60 -1.25
N GLN A 88 -3.67 6.76 -0.50
CA GLN A 88 -4.89 5.99 -0.78
C GLN A 88 -5.43 6.25 -2.19
N TYR A 89 -5.30 7.47 -2.69
CA TYR A 89 -5.81 7.84 -4.00
C TYR A 89 -4.79 7.60 -5.11
N PRO A 90 -5.23 7.08 -6.27
CA PRO A 90 -4.38 7.03 -7.45
C PRO A 90 -4.01 8.45 -7.89
N MET A 91 -2.71 8.75 -7.90
CA MET A 91 -2.21 10.05 -8.32
C MET A 91 -1.67 10.03 -9.75
N MET A 92 -1.97 11.09 -10.49
CA MET A 92 -1.43 11.34 -11.83
C MET A 92 0.08 11.61 -11.82
N THR A 93 0.63 12.16 -10.74
CA THR A 93 2.08 12.31 -10.53
C THR A 93 2.39 12.46 -9.03
N TRP A 94 3.61 12.07 -8.66
CA TRP A 94 4.17 12.22 -7.31
C TRP A 94 5.66 12.60 -7.38
N ASN A 95 6.31 12.71 -6.22
CA ASN A 95 7.73 13.02 -6.16
C ASN A 95 8.56 11.92 -6.85
N ASN A 96 9.58 12.33 -7.61
CA ASN A 96 10.45 11.43 -8.38
C ASN A 96 9.75 10.45 -9.37
N ALA A 97 8.45 10.62 -9.65
CA ALA A 97 7.70 9.74 -10.56
C ALA A 97 8.38 9.55 -11.93
N ARG A 98 8.97 10.61 -12.51
CA ARG A 98 9.73 10.55 -13.79
C ARG A 98 11.00 9.73 -13.72
N LYS A 99 11.60 9.64 -12.54
CA LYS A 99 12.81 8.85 -12.30
C LYS A 99 12.48 7.38 -12.05
N GLY A 100 11.19 7.01 -12.03
CA GLY A 100 10.73 5.66 -11.77
C GLY A 100 10.41 5.37 -10.31
N ALA A 101 10.26 6.40 -9.46
CA ALA A 101 9.79 6.19 -8.09
C ALA A 101 8.42 5.53 -8.10
N LEU A 102 8.22 4.53 -7.24
CA LEU A 102 6.95 3.81 -7.14
C LEU A 102 5.93 4.65 -6.37
N HIS A 103 4.70 4.64 -6.85
CA HIS A 103 3.53 5.07 -6.11
C HIS A 103 2.68 3.85 -5.79
N LEU A 104 2.26 3.74 -4.54
CA LEU A 104 1.38 2.68 -4.06
C LEU A 104 0.04 3.31 -3.70
N PHE A 105 -1.05 2.74 -4.21
CA PHE A 105 -2.38 3.29 -3.98
C PHE A 105 -3.43 2.21 -3.73
N GLY A 106 -4.59 2.63 -3.24
CA GLY A 106 -5.76 1.79 -3.02
C GLY A 106 -7.00 2.39 -3.66
N HIS A 107 -8.10 2.42 -2.91
CA HIS A 107 -9.35 3.12 -3.23
C HIS A 107 -10.16 2.65 -4.45
N VAL A 108 -9.52 2.20 -5.53
CA VAL A 108 -10.17 1.88 -6.81
C VAL A 108 -10.49 0.40 -6.99
N HIS A 109 -10.21 -0.45 -5.99
CA HIS A 109 -10.51 -1.89 -6.02
C HIS A 109 -10.00 -2.57 -7.31
N GLY A 110 -10.64 -3.67 -7.72
CA GLY A 110 -10.33 -4.42 -8.93
C GLY A 110 -10.56 -3.68 -10.24
N HIS A 111 -11.00 -2.41 -10.21
CA HIS A 111 -11.27 -1.63 -11.42
C HIS A 111 -9.99 -1.20 -12.14
N TRP A 112 -8.89 -0.96 -11.42
CA TRP A 112 -7.64 -0.56 -12.04
C TRP A 112 -6.43 -1.15 -11.32
N GLN A 113 -5.57 -1.84 -12.08
CA GLN A 113 -4.36 -2.48 -11.54
C GLN A 113 -3.20 -1.51 -11.35
N GLY A 114 -3.19 -0.39 -12.10
CA GLY A 114 -2.09 0.57 -12.10
C GLY A 114 -1.29 0.61 -13.41
N SER A 115 -0.04 1.05 -13.31
CA SER A 115 0.93 1.25 -14.38
C SER A 115 2.37 0.95 -13.91
N VAL A 116 3.37 1.03 -14.81
CA VAL A 116 4.80 0.65 -14.59
C VAL A 116 5.44 1.19 -13.29
N ASN A 117 4.93 2.28 -12.72
CA ASN A 117 5.45 2.88 -11.48
C ASN A 117 4.34 3.38 -10.54
N SER A 118 3.09 2.97 -10.75
CA SER A 118 1.95 3.32 -9.89
C SER A 118 1.10 2.08 -9.73
N LEU A 119 1.03 1.50 -8.54
CA LEU A 119 0.48 0.16 -8.34
C LEU A 119 -0.66 0.15 -7.32
N ASN A 120 -1.74 -0.54 -7.68
CA ASN A 120 -2.85 -0.79 -6.78
C ASN A 120 -2.49 -1.88 -5.76
N LEU A 121 -2.63 -1.57 -4.47
CA LEU A 121 -2.44 -2.43 -3.31
C LEU A 121 -3.75 -2.75 -2.59
N GLY A 122 -4.89 -2.51 -3.24
CA GLY A 122 -6.18 -3.01 -2.81
C GLY A 122 -6.11 -4.52 -2.59
N VAL A 123 -6.55 -4.97 -1.42
CA VAL A 123 -6.53 -6.40 -1.04
C VAL A 123 -7.16 -7.32 -2.07
N ASP A 124 -8.19 -6.83 -2.75
CA ASP A 124 -8.96 -7.56 -3.75
C ASP A 124 -8.20 -7.79 -5.06
N VAL A 125 -7.08 -7.09 -5.30
CA VAL A 125 -6.17 -7.35 -6.43
C VAL A 125 -4.93 -8.18 -6.05
N TRP A 126 -4.84 -8.60 -4.79
CA TRP A 126 -3.72 -9.37 -4.21
C TRP A 126 -4.19 -10.60 -3.42
N ASP A 127 -5.35 -11.16 -3.75
CA ASP A 127 -5.93 -12.35 -3.09
C ASP A 127 -6.02 -12.19 -1.56
N TYR A 128 -6.29 -10.97 -1.10
CA TYR A 128 -6.40 -10.61 0.32
C TYR A 128 -5.11 -10.86 1.11
N ARG A 129 -3.96 -10.73 0.46
CA ARG A 129 -2.64 -10.87 1.08
C ARG A 129 -1.92 -9.53 1.17
N PRO A 130 -1.19 -9.28 2.27
CA PRO A 130 -0.33 -8.11 2.38
C PRO A 130 0.89 -8.22 1.45
N VAL A 131 1.38 -7.07 0.99
CA VAL A 131 2.35 -6.97 -0.10
C VAL A 131 3.60 -6.25 0.35
N THR A 132 4.77 -6.80 0.05
CA THR A 132 6.05 -6.11 0.28
C THR A 132 6.38 -5.14 -0.86
N ILE A 133 7.21 -4.13 -0.60
CA ILE A 133 7.70 -3.24 -1.68
C ILE A 133 8.37 -4.04 -2.81
N VAL A 134 9.10 -5.11 -2.50
CA VAL A 134 9.74 -5.98 -3.51
C VAL A 134 8.70 -6.61 -4.44
N GLU A 135 7.63 -7.17 -3.88
CA GLU A 135 6.55 -7.80 -4.66
C GLU A 135 5.81 -6.76 -5.51
N ALA A 136 5.54 -5.60 -4.92
CA ALA A 136 4.93 -4.48 -5.61
C ALA A 136 5.79 -4.01 -6.80
N ALA A 137 7.08 -3.74 -6.55
CA ALA A 137 8.04 -3.32 -7.57
C ALA A 137 8.12 -4.33 -8.71
N ARG A 138 8.19 -5.62 -8.40
CA ARG A 138 8.23 -6.70 -9.40
C ARG A 138 6.97 -6.69 -10.26
N ARG A 139 5.76 -6.65 -9.69
CA ARG A 139 4.50 -6.63 -10.45
C ARG A 139 4.38 -5.37 -11.30
N ALA A 140 4.79 -4.22 -10.77
CA ALA A 140 4.73 -2.94 -11.49
C ALA A 140 5.44 -3.02 -12.85
N THR A 141 6.57 -3.73 -12.96
CA THR A 141 7.30 -3.87 -14.24
C THR A 141 6.49 -4.45 -15.40
N SER A 142 5.47 -5.27 -15.11
CA SER A 142 4.61 -5.91 -16.11
C SER A 142 3.39 -5.08 -16.52
N LEU A 143 3.11 -3.98 -15.83
CA LEU A 143 1.94 -3.15 -16.08
C LEU A 143 2.12 -2.22 -17.28
N PRO A 144 1.03 -1.73 -17.89
CA PRO A 144 1.13 -0.74 -18.97
C PRO A 144 1.76 0.57 -18.48
N LYS A 145 2.31 1.35 -19.42
CA LYS A 145 2.80 2.70 -19.09
C LYS A 145 1.64 3.62 -18.76
N HIS A 146 1.90 4.59 -17.89
CA HIS A 146 0.96 5.64 -17.58
C HIS A 146 0.55 6.40 -18.85
N GLU A 147 -0.73 6.33 -19.24
CA GLU A 147 -1.24 6.83 -20.51
C GLU A 147 -1.00 8.34 -20.66
N HIS A 148 -1.35 9.10 -19.61
CA HIS A 148 -1.27 10.56 -19.60
C HIS A 148 0.11 11.13 -19.28
N TRP A 149 1.19 10.34 -19.39
CA TRP A 149 2.52 10.84 -19.03
C TRP A 149 2.98 12.01 -19.88
N LYS A 150 2.50 12.07 -21.12
CA LYS A 150 2.72 13.19 -22.05
C LYS A 150 1.95 14.44 -21.62
N ASP A 151 0.76 14.28 -21.05
CA ASP A 151 -0.15 15.39 -20.70
C ASP A 151 0.30 16.09 -19.43
N VAL A 152 0.56 15.31 -18.36
CA VAL A 152 0.95 15.88 -17.07
C VAL A 152 2.39 16.35 -17.06
N LYS A 153 3.23 15.78 -17.94
CA LYS A 153 4.68 15.94 -17.89
C LYS A 153 5.34 15.88 -19.29
N PRO A 154 5.06 16.82 -20.22
CA PRO A 154 5.40 16.77 -21.66
C PRO A 154 6.88 16.65 -22.05
N ARG A 155 7.83 16.81 -21.11
CA ARG A 155 9.28 16.63 -21.32
C ARG A 155 9.88 15.42 -20.58
N ALA A 156 9.08 14.38 -20.29
CA ALA A 156 9.55 13.21 -19.56
C ALA A 156 10.57 12.38 -20.37
N ARG A 157 11.78 12.15 -19.82
CA ARG A 157 12.70 11.13 -20.32
C ARG A 157 12.08 9.74 -20.13
N LYS A 158 12.41 8.78 -21.01
CA LYS A 158 11.95 7.38 -20.89
C LYS A 158 12.21 6.87 -19.47
N ILE A 159 11.17 6.38 -18.80
CA ILE A 159 11.32 5.63 -17.54
C ILE A 159 12.21 4.43 -17.89
N ALA A 160 13.42 4.37 -17.33
CA ALA A 160 14.23 3.17 -17.41
C ALA A 160 13.44 2.05 -16.74
N ALA A 161 13.35 0.88 -17.39
CA ALA A 161 12.76 -0.30 -16.76
C ALA A 161 13.38 -0.46 -15.37
N LEU A 162 12.56 -0.68 -14.34
CA LEU A 162 13.09 -0.98 -13.00
C LEU A 162 14.07 -2.14 -13.19
N PRO A 163 15.35 -1.98 -12.79
CA PRO A 163 16.35 -3.02 -13.04
C PRO A 163 15.87 -4.32 -12.40
N GLY A 164 16.12 -5.45 -13.08
CA GLY A 164 15.83 -6.77 -12.54
C GLY A 164 16.42 -6.90 -11.14
N MET A 165 15.55 -7.07 -10.15
CA MET A 165 15.93 -7.23 -8.75
C MET A 165 16.62 -8.59 -8.59
N GLU A 166 17.94 -8.63 -8.78
CA GLU A 166 18.76 -9.67 -8.17
C GLU A 166 19.03 -9.25 -6.72
N VAL A 167 18.76 -10.16 -5.79
CA VAL A 167 19.01 -9.97 -4.37
C VAL A 167 20.53 -10.05 -4.16
N GLY A 168 21.21 -8.92 -4.33
CA GLY A 168 22.64 -8.77 -4.09
C GLY A 168 22.90 -7.81 -2.92
N ASP A 169 23.88 -8.17 -2.09
CA ASP A 169 24.28 -7.49 -0.85
C ASP A 169 24.25 -5.96 -0.94
N VAL A 170 23.50 -5.33 -0.04
CA VAL A 170 23.31 -3.89 0.05
C VAL A 170 24.47 -3.27 0.85
N PRO A 171 25.36 -2.45 0.27
CA PRO A 171 26.34 -1.71 1.04
C PRO A 171 25.66 -0.50 1.68
N GLY A 172 25.85 -0.35 2.99
CA GLY A 172 25.23 0.69 3.81
C GLY A 172 25.36 2.09 3.23
N ARG A 173 24.21 2.74 3.01
CA ARG A 173 24.12 4.19 2.81
C ARG A 173 23.08 4.74 3.77
N GLY A 174 23.55 5.60 4.67
CA GLY A 174 22.77 6.19 5.74
C GLY A 174 21.62 7.08 5.26
N CYS A 175 20.77 7.43 6.23
CA CYS A 175 19.64 8.35 6.14
C CYS A 175 19.90 9.49 5.15
N VAL A 176 19.17 9.49 4.03
CA VAL A 176 19.18 10.60 3.06
C VAL A 176 18.48 11.78 3.73
N LYS A 177 19.26 12.63 4.41
CA LYS A 177 18.82 13.99 4.70
C LYS A 177 18.60 14.68 3.36
N THR A 178 17.34 14.94 3.01
CA THR A 178 16.99 15.79 1.88
C THR A 178 17.70 17.13 2.09
N ARG A 179 18.49 17.54 1.08
CA ARG A 179 19.19 18.81 1.09
C ARG A 179 18.12 19.91 1.15
N LYS A 180 18.08 20.68 2.24
CA LYS A 180 17.20 21.84 2.44
C LYS A 180 17.16 22.70 1.16
N GLN A 181 16.05 22.64 0.44
CA GLN A 181 15.56 23.81 -0.28
C GLN A 181 14.46 24.38 0.61
N GLY A 182 14.75 25.53 1.19
CA GLY A 182 13.88 26.17 2.17
C GLY A 182 12.51 26.40 1.58
N LEU A 183 11.49 25.90 2.28
CA LEU A 183 10.18 26.50 2.53
C LEU A 183 9.46 25.52 3.48
N HIS A 184 9.24 25.98 4.72
CA HIS A 184 8.45 25.38 5.80
C HIS A 184 8.57 23.86 6.04
N GLY A 185 9.41 23.51 7.02
CA GLY A 185 9.57 22.14 7.51
C GLY A 185 8.34 21.67 8.29
N GLY A 186 7.63 20.72 7.71
CA GLY A 186 6.98 19.65 8.47
C GLY A 186 7.91 18.44 8.41
N ASP A 187 8.23 17.86 9.56
CA ASP A 187 8.93 16.58 9.63
C ASP A 187 8.04 15.51 8.99
N PHE A 188 8.39 15.07 7.78
CA PHE A 188 7.75 13.91 7.17
C PHE A 188 8.14 12.67 7.98
N PRO A 189 7.18 11.79 8.35
CA PRO A 189 7.48 10.63 9.16
C PRO A 189 8.50 9.74 8.45
N CYS A 190 9.66 9.58 9.08
CA CYS A 190 10.76 8.78 8.56
C CYS A 190 10.49 7.30 8.85
N PHE A 191 10.06 6.56 7.83
CA PHE A 191 10.08 5.10 7.84
C PHE A 191 11.54 4.64 7.92
N SER A 192 11.80 3.60 8.71
CA SER A 192 13.18 3.16 8.89
C SER A 192 13.63 2.38 7.65
N ALA A 193 14.68 2.88 6.97
CA ALA A 193 15.21 2.30 5.74
C ALA A 193 15.84 0.89 5.90
N TRP A 194 15.69 0.26 7.06
CA TRP A 194 16.31 -1.02 7.42
C TRP A 194 15.27 -2.13 7.71
N ARG A 195 13.99 -1.78 7.73
CA ARG A 195 12.89 -2.72 7.99
C ARG A 195 12.13 -3.00 6.70
N ARG A 196 11.71 -4.24 6.53
CA ARG A 196 10.90 -4.63 5.37
C ARG A 196 9.53 -4.00 5.51
N GLN A 197 9.13 -3.26 4.48
CA GLN A 197 7.86 -2.57 4.44
C GLN A 197 6.78 -3.48 3.87
N ILE A 198 5.68 -3.60 4.60
CA ILE A 198 4.52 -4.40 4.22
C ILE A 198 3.33 -3.47 4.11
N PHE A 199 2.70 -3.44 2.94
CA PHE A 199 1.58 -2.56 2.66
C PHE A 199 0.27 -3.33 2.49
N PHE A 200 -0.80 -2.62 2.80
CA PHE A 200 -2.16 -3.14 2.81
C PHE A 200 -3.15 -2.02 2.53
N SER A 201 -4.06 -2.15 1.56
CA SER A 201 -5.20 -1.23 1.41
C SER A 201 -6.50 -2.01 1.47
N CYS A 202 -7.29 -1.79 2.52
CA CYS A 202 -8.61 -2.39 2.59
C CYS A 202 -9.56 -1.69 1.63
N GLY A 203 -10.59 -2.38 1.17
CA GLY A 203 -11.51 -1.82 0.21
C GLY A 203 -12.92 -2.34 0.39
N TRP A 204 -13.87 -1.40 0.38
CA TRP A 204 -15.31 -1.63 0.32
C TRP A 204 -15.71 -2.57 -0.83
N LEU A 205 -16.23 -3.74 -0.49
CA LEU A 205 -17.16 -4.48 -1.34
C LEU A 205 -18.57 -4.03 -0.94
N PRO A 206 -19.29 -3.23 -1.76
CA PRO A 206 -20.72 -3.28 -1.67
C PRO A 206 -21.11 -4.68 -2.07
N ASP A 207 -21.71 -5.41 -1.14
CA ASP A 207 -22.61 -6.47 -1.51
C ASP A 207 -23.76 -5.86 -2.35
N ARG A 208 -23.55 -5.77 -3.67
CA ARG A 208 -24.61 -6.10 -4.62
C ARG A 208 -24.24 -7.47 -5.18
N PRO A 209 -25.16 -8.45 -5.10
CA PRO A 209 -24.81 -9.84 -5.31
C PRO A 209 -24.45 -10.06 -6.78
N ARG A 210 -23.16 -10.18 -7.09
CA ARG A 210 -22.74 -10.94 -8.27
C ARG A 210 -22.47 -12.35 -7.80
N ARG A 211 -23.49 -13.19 -7.96
CA ARG A 211 -23.37 -14.65 -8.01
C ARG A 211 -22.07 -15.01 -8.75
N ARG A 212 -21.08 -15.49 -8.01
CA ARG A 212 -20.18 -16.54 -8.48
C ARG A 212 -20.24 -17.64 -7.46
N GLN A 213 -21.22 -18.49 -7.71
CA GLN A 213 -21.34 -19.82 -7.15
C GLN A 213 -20.14 -20.60 -7.65
N CYS A 214 -19.05 -20.62 -6.87
CA CYS A 214 -17.90 -21.48 -7.11
C CYS A 214 -17.56 -22.16 -5.78
N CYS A 215 -18.46 -23.04 -5.34
CA CYS A 215 -18.21 -24.16 -4.45
C CYS A 215 -19.52 -24.96 -4.30
N ALA A 216 -19.76 -25.87 -5.24
CA ALA A 216 -20.58 -27.07 -5.04
C ALA A 216 -20.20 -28.07 -6.13
N GLY A 217 -19.11 -28.80 -5.90
CA GLY A 217 -18.96 -30.11 -6.51
C GLY A 217 -19.84 -31.11 -5.76
N SER A 218 -20.26 -32.15 -6.50
CA SER A 218 -20.90 -33.40 -6.09
C SER A 218 -22.44 -33.43 -5.95
N GLY A 219 -23.08 -34.28 -6.76
CA GLY A 219 -24.43 -34.81 -6.48
C GLY A 219 -25.33 -35.02 -7.70
N ALA A 220 -25.15 -36.17 -8.36
CA ALA A 220 -26.09 -37.00 -9.14
C ALA A 220 -27.57 -36.55 -9.37
N GLY A 221 -28.07 -36.83 -10.59
CA GLY A 221 -29.46 -37.29 -10.80
C GLY A 221 -30.17 -36.72 -12.03
N GLU A 222 -30.10 -37.42 -13.17
CA GLU A 222 -31.18 -37.46 -14.17
C GLU A 222 -32.42 -38.17 -13.58
N PRO A 223 -33.61 -37.87 -14.09
CA PRO A 223 -34.19 -38.74 -15.11
C PRO A 223 -34.66 -38.03 -16.39
#